data_AF-A0A2N3REP7-F1
#
_entry.id   AF-A0A2N3REP7-F1
#
_cell.length_a   1.000
_cell.length_b   1.000
_cell.length_c   1.000
_cell.angle_alpha   90.00
_cell.angle_beta   90.00
_cell.angle_gamma   90.00
#
_symmetry.space_group_name_H-M   'P 1'
#
loop_
_entity.id
_entity.type
_entity.pdbx_description
1 polymer ?
#
loop_
_entity_poly.entity_id
_entity_poly.type
_entity_poly.pdbx_seq_one_letter_code
_entity_poly.pdbx_strand_id
1 'polypeptide(L)'
;MSAMQPTSARQRGGLVTPLAWVSLLLGVVSVLANLVQIAMIALTPDAAALGLPEGITLPHSWQWLIDHAMSLSVAGVVLSAAFSWLSWALLRRREWARVGFVAVLLVTGLLNFGGLALIGPLFDGLQTLLPADVLQSPEWPQMQARLQATQQMALVLTGLGALAIGCVHAALAWRLCTPAVRAEFS
;
A
#
# COMPACT_ATOMS: atom_id res chain seq x y z
N MET A 1 10.23 -35.74 40.75
CA MET A 1 10.95 -34.55 40.25
C MET A 1 10.50 -34.28 38.84
N SER A 2 9.51 -33.39 38.68
CA SER A 2 8.92 -33.07 37.37
C SER A 2 9.82 -32.11 36.62
N ALA A 3 10.41 -32.57 35.51
CA ALA A 3 11.15 -31.70 34.61
C ALA A 3 10.17 -30.75 33.91
N MET A 4 10.21 -29.47 34.28
CA MET A 4 9.60 -28.38 33.51
C MET A 4 10.24 -28.39 32.12
N GLN A 5 9.52 -28.91 31.13
CA GLN A 5 9.89 -28.72 29.73
C GLN A 5 9.82 -27.23 29.39
N PRO A 6 10.83 -26.65 28.71
CA PRO A 6 10.83 -25.23 28.37
C PRO A 6 9.67 -24.93 27.41
N THR A 7 8.76 -24.07 27.82
CA THR A 7 7.68 -23.49 27.00
C THR A 7 8.19 -22.74 25.75
N SER A 8 9.50 -22.53 25.64
CA SER A 8 10.19 -21.84 24.56
C SER A 8 10.27 -22.63 23.23
N ALA A 9 10.00 -23.94 23.22
CA ALA A 9 10.04 -24.74 22.00
C ALA A 9 8.77 -24.60 21.13
N ARG A 10 7.61 -24.36 21.74
CA ARG A 10 6.31 -24.29 21.02
C ARG A 10 6.10 -22.96 20.28
N GLN A 11 6.92 -21.95 20.55
CA GLN A 11 6.84 -20.62 19.92
C GLN A 11 7.68 -20.50 18.63
N ARG A 12 8.46 -21.53 18.27
CA ARG A 12 9.46 -21.46 17.18
C ARG A 12 9.00 -21.95 15.80
N GLY A 13 7.80 -22.54 15.66
CA GLY A 13 7.39 -23.20 14.41
C GLY A 13 6.05 -22.76 13.80
N GLY A 14 5.57 -21.55 14.07
CA GLY A 14 4.18 -21.18 13.78
C GLY A 14 3.92 -19.80 13.20
N LEU A 15 4.94 -19.03 12.79
CA LEU A 15 4.72 -17.67 12.26
C LEU A 15 4.42 -17.68 10.75
N VAL A 16 5.03 -18.60 10.00
CA VAL A 16 4.88 -18.67 8.55
C VAL A 16 3.45 -18.99 8.16
N THR A 17 2.78 -19.92 8.86
CA THR A 17 1.42 -20.34 8.52
C THR A 17 0.38 -19.22 8.71
N PRO A 18 0.29 -18.53 9.87
CA PRO A 18 -0.59 -17.37 10.03
C PRO A 18 -0.25 -16.23 9.08
N LEU A 19 1.05 -15.93 8.89
CA LEU A 19 1.49 -14.88 7.98
C LEU A 19 1.02 -15.18 6.56
N ALA A 20 1.25 -16.40 6.07
CA ALA A 20 0.86 -16.82 4.73
C ALA A 20 -0.67 -16.82 4.56
N TRP A 21 -1.44 -17.21 5.57
CA TRP A 21 -2.90 -17.15 5.54
C TRP A 21 -3.44 -15.72 5.50
N VAL A 22 -2.93 -14.83 6.35
CA VAL A 22 -3.32 -13.41 6.36
C VAL A 22 -2.97 -12.77 5.01
N SER A 23 -1.78 -13.03 4.48
CA SER A 23 -1.36 -12.53 3.18
C SER A 23 -2.18 -13.11 2.02
N LEU A 24 -2.52 -14.39 2.07
CA LEU A 24 -3.38 -15.02 1.07
C LEU A 24 -4.79 -14.40 1.08
N LEU A 25 -5.38 -14.24 2.26
CA LEU A 25 -6.69 -13.61 2.41
C LEU A 25 -6.66 -12.17 1.87
N LEU A 26 -5.65 -11.40 2.24
CA LEU A 26 -5.48 -10.04 1.76
C LEU A 26 -5.36 -10.00 0.23
N GLY A 27 -4.53 -10.86 -0.37
CA GLY A 27 -4.38 -10.94 -1.82
C GLY A 27 -5.69 -11.32 -2.53
N VAL A 28 -6.46 -12.27 -1.99
CA VAL A 28 -7.76 -12.67 -2.59
C VAL A 28 -8.77 -11.53 -2.51
N VAL A 29 -8.88 -10.87 -1.34
CA VAL A 29 -9.75 -9.71 -1.18
C VAL A 29 -9.32 -8.59 -2.14
N SER A 30 -8.02 -8.35 -2.31
CA SER A 30 -7.50 -7.38 -3.27
C SER A 30 -7.84 -7.74 -4.72
N VAL A 31 -7.75 -9.02 -5.13
CA VAL A 31 -8.21 -9.46 -6.46
C VAL A 31 -9.69 -9.13 -6.64
N LEU A 32 -10.54 -9.50 -5.67
CA LEU A 32 -11.98 -9.23 -5.75
C LEU A 32 -12.29 -7.74 -5.82
N ALA A 33 -11.63 -6.92 -5.01
CA ALA A 33 -11.81 -5.48 -5.02
C ALA A 33 -11.42 -4.86 -6.38
N ASN A 34 -10.30 -5.29 -6.98
CA ASN A 34 -9.90 -4.81 -8.31
C ASN A 34 -10.85 -5.29 -9.42
N LEU A 35 -11.39 -6.51 -9.32
CA LEU A 35 -12.40 -7.01 -10.25
C LEU A 35 -13.71 -6.22 -10.16
N VAL A 36 -14.16 -5.88 -8.94
CA VAL A 36 -15.31 -5.00 -8.73
C VAL A 36 -15.04 -3.62 -9.31
N GLN A 37 -13.84 -3.07 -9.10
CA GLN A 37 -13.45 -1.79 -9.69
C GLN A 37 -13.48 -1.81 -11.22
N ILE A 38 -12.93 -2.87 -11.85
CA ILE A 38 -13.01 -3.09 -13.30
C ILE A 38 -14.47 -3.15 -13.77
N ALA A 39 -15.31 -3.93 -13.08
CA ALA A 39 -16.72 -4.04 -13.41
C ALA A 39 -17.42 -2.69 -13.33
N MET A 40 -17.11 -1.88 -12.32
CA MET A 40 -17.67 -0.53 -12.20
C MET A 40 -17.23 0.38 -13.33
N ILE A 41 -15.93 0.44 -13.63
CA ILE A 41 -15.41 1.24 -14.76
C ILE A 41 -16.07 0.82 -16.08
N ALA A 42 -16.24 -0.48 -16.31
CA ALA A 42 -16.86 -1.00 -17.54
C ALA A 42 -18.37 -0.71 -17.61
N LEU A 43 -19.08 -0.71 -16.49
CA LEU A 43 -20.52 -0.43 -16.42
C LEU A 43 -20.84 1.08 -16.43
N THR A 44 -19.88 1.93 -16.08
CA THR A 44 -20.04 3.39 -16.05
C THR A 44 -18.90 4.10 -16.81
N PRO A 45 -18.80 3.93 -18.13
CA PRO A 45 -17.73 4.53 -18.93
C PRO A 45 -17.74 6.07 -18.87
N ASP A 46 -18.93 6.67 -18.78
CA ASP A 46 -19.08 8.12 -18.67
C ASP A 46 -18.86 8.66 -17.26
N ALA A 47 -18.78 7.81 -16.21
CA ALA A 47 -18.49 8.27 -14.85
C ALA A 47 -17.02 8.70 -14.68
N ALA A 48 -16.13 8.31 -15.59
CA ALA A 48 -14.75 8.81 -15.65
C ALA A 48 -14.71 10.29 -16.08
N ALA A 49 -15.70 10.75 -16.84
CA ALA A 49 -15.97 12.17 -17.00
C ALA A 49 -16.67 12.65 -15.72
N LEU A 50 -15.88 12.91 -14.67
CA LEU A 50 -16.35 13.71 -13.54
C LEU A 50 -16.98 14.96 -14.15
N GLY A 51 -18.31 15.07 -14.10
CA GLY A 51 -19.08 16.22 -14.59
C GLY A 51 -18.78 17.44 -13.73
N LEU A 52 -17.54 17.91 -13.81
CA LEU A 52 -17.03 19.00 -13.00
C LEU A 52 -17.77 20.27 -13.42
N PRO A 53 -18.21 21.08 -12.44
CA PRO A 53 -18.72 22.41 -12.72
C PRO A 53 -17.73 23.20 -13.59
N GLU A 54 -18.25 24.01 -14.50
CA GLU A 54 -17.43 24.88 -15.34
C GLU A 54 -16.45 25.71 -14.47
N GLY A 55 -15.17 25.62 -14.76
CA GLY A 55 -14.10 26.32 -14.03
C GLY A 55 -13.27 25.47 -13.07
N ILE A 56 -13.63 24.21 -12.80
CA ILE A 56 -12.81 23.30 -11.99
C ILE A 56 -12.01 22.36 -12.89
N THR A 57 -10.69 22.54 -12.93
CA THR A 57 -9.76 21.65 -13.65
C THR A 57 -9.11 20.67 -12.68
N LEU A 58 -9.21 19.36 -12.97
CA LEU A 58 -8.51 18.33 -12.20
C LEU A 58 -6.98 18.50 -12.29
N PRO A 59 -6.25 18.23 -11.20
CA PRO A 59 -4.80 18.14 -11.25
C PRO A 59 -4.38 17.07 -12.26
N HIS A 60 -3.31 17.33 -13.02
CA HIS A 60 -2.81 16.40 -14.05
C HIS A 60 -2.56 14.98 -13.53
N SER A 61 -2.07 14.84 -12.29
CA SER A 61 -1.83 13.54 -11.65
C SER A 61 -3.12 12.74 -11.41
N TRP A 62 -4.23 13.42 -11.13
CA TRP A 62 -5.53 12.81 -10.88
C TRP A 62 -6.21 12.45 -12.20
N GLN A 63 -6.11 13.34 -13.20
CA GLN A 63 -6.56 13.06 -14.56
C GLN A 63 -5.84 11.81 -15.11
N TRP A 64 -4.52 11.73 -14.97
CA TRP A 64 -3.75 10.55 -15.41
C TRP A 64 -4.21 9.25 -14.73
N LEU A 65 -4.50 9.29 -13.42
CA LEU A 65 -5.02 8.14 -12.67
C LEU A 65 -6.39 7.69 -13.19
N ILE A 66 -7.27 8.63 -13.55
CA ILE A 66 -8.59 8.35 -14.11
C ILE A 66 -8.46 7.76 -15.51
N ASP A 67 -7.67 8.40 -16.37
CA ASP A 67 -7.43 7.96 -17.75
C ASP A 67 -6.84 6.54 -17.79
N HIS A 68 -6.01 6.20 -16.80
CA HIS A 68 -5.36 4.89 -16.69
C HIS A 68 -6.05 3.95 -15.71
N ALA A 69 -7.21 4.30 -15.14
CA ALA A 69 -7.85 3.56 -14.06
C ALA A 69 -8.05 2.08 -14.41
N MET A 70 -8.55 1.78 -15.62
CA MET A 70 -8.72 0.40 -16.09
C MET A 70 -7.40 -0.36 -16.12
N SER A 71 -6.34 0.24 -16.67
CA SER A 71 -5.02 -0.39 -16.76
C SER A 71 -4.40 -0.62 -15.37
N LEU A 72 -4.60 0.33 -14.45
CA LEU A 72 -4.14 0.22 -13.07
C LEU A 72 -4.92 -0.86 -12.31
N SER A 73 -6.23 -0.98 -12.49
CA SER A 73 -7.02 -2.05 -11.88
C SER A 73 -6.62 -3.43 -12.42
N VAL A 74 -6.35 -3.56 -13.72
CA VAL A 74 -5.85 -4.81 -14.32
C VAL A 74 -4.47 -5.16 -13.75
N ALA A 75 -3.55 -4.19 -13.67
CA ALA A 75 -2.26 -4.39 -13.02
C ALA A 75 -2.44 -4.80 -11.55
N GLY A 76 -3.39 -4.19 -10.84
CA GLY A 76 -3.80 -4.54 -9.48
C GLY A 76 -4.28 -5.98 -9.34
N VAL A 77 -5.10 -6.48 -10.27
CA VAL A 77 -5.51 -7.90 -10.32
C VAL A 77 -4.29 -8.80 -10.49
N VAL A 78 -3.43 -8.51 -11.46
CA VAL A 78 -2.24 -9.34 -11.76
C VAL A 78 -1.31 -9.41 -10.57
N LEU A 79 -1.00 -8.26 -9.95
CA LEU A 79 -0.14 -8.18 -8.78
C LEU A 79 -0.75 -8.90 -7.57
N SER A 80 -2.06 -8.71 -7.34
CA SER A 80 -2.77 -9.36 -6.23
C SER A 80 -2.82 -10.88 -6.42
N ALA A 81 -3.09 -11.36 -7.63
CA ALA A 81 -3.09 -12.78 -7.96
C ALA A 81 -1.70 -13.40 -7.81
N ALA A 82 -0.65 -12.71 -8.26
CA ALA A 82 0.73 -13.14 -8.07
C ALA A 82 1.10 -13.20 -6.58
N PHE A 83 0.67 -12.23 -5.78
CA PHE A 83 0.87 -12.22 -4.33
C PHE A 83 0.11 -13.34 -3.62
N SER A 84 -1.14 -13.62 -4.02
CA SER A 84 -1.91 -14.76 -3.53
C SER A 84 -1.24 -16.08 -3.87
N TRP A 85 -0.76 -16.25 -5.12
CA TRP A 85 -0.01 -17.43 -5.51
C TRP A 85 1.27 -17.59 -4.67
N LEU A 86 2.03 -16.51 -4.49
CA LEU A 86 3.22 -16.53 -3.66
C LEU A 86 2.91 -16.93 -2.21
N SER A 87 1.82 -16.41 -1.64
CA SER A 87 1.35 -16.76 -0.29
C SER A 87 0.92 -18.23 -0.19
N TRP A 88 0.22 -18.75 -1.21
CA TRP A 88 -0.08 -20.18 -1.31
C TRP A 88 1.20 -21.03 -1.38
N ALA A 89 2.17 -20.63 -2.21
CA ALA A 89 3.43 -21.35 -2.37
C ALA A 89 4.24 -21.35 -1.06
N LEU A 90 4.12 -20.28 -0.26
CA LEU A 90 4.67 -20.19 1.09
C LEU A 90 4.01 -21.18 2.06
N LEU A 91 2.68 -21.37 2.00
CA LEU A 91 1.97 -22.43 2.74
C LEU A 91 2.44 -23.83 2.34
N ARG A 92 2.74 -24.03 1.06
CA ARG A 92 3.31 -25.27 0.51
C ARG A 92 4.79 -25.48 0.85
N ARG A 93 5.38 -24.62 1.69
CA ARG A 93 6.77 -24.70 2.16
C ARG A 93 7.79 -24.74 1.03
N ARG A 94 7.55 -24.02 -0.08
CA ARG A 94 8.52 -23.90 -1.17
C ARG A 94 9.55 -22.81 -0.88
N GLU A 95 10.84 -23.12 -1.02
CA GLU A 95 11.91 -22.16 -0.73
C GLU A 95 11.89 -20.92 -1.63
N TRP A 96 11.60 -21.07 -2.93
CA TRP A 96 11.51 -19.90 -3.82
C TRP A 96 10.40 -18.92 -3.40
N ALA A 97 9.34 -19.41 -2.74
CA ALA A 97 8.27 -18.56 -2.24
C ALA A 97 8.72 -17.71 -1.05
N ARG A 98 9.62 -18.23 -0.22
CA ARG A 98 10.26 -17.47 0.87
C ARG A 98 11.06 -16.29 0.31
N VAL A 99 11.89 -16.54 -0.70
CA VAL A 99 12.69 -15.49 -1.36
C VAL A 99 11.79 -14.47 -2.05
N GLY A 100 10.76 -14.92 -2.77
CA GLY A 100 9.79 -14.02 -3.39
C GLY A 100 9.06 -13.16 -2.35
N PHE A 101 8.67 -13.73 -1.20
CA PHE A 101 7.96 -12.98 -0.16
C PHE A 101 8.86 -11.94 0.51
N VAL A 102 10.14 -12.26 0.70
CA VAL A 102 11.15 -11.27 1.12
C VAL A 102 11.28 -10.14 0.09
N ALA A 103 11.36 -10.46 -1.20
CA ALA A 103 11.43 -9.45 -2.26
C ALA A 103 10.19 -8.53 -2.24
N VAL A 104 8.99 -9.11 -2.10
CA VAL A 104 7.76 -8.32 -1.94
C VAL A 104 7.85 -7.41 -0.73
N LEU A 105 8.28 -7.90 0.43
CA LEU A 105 8.39 -7.08 1.64
C LEU A 105 9.36 -5.90 1.47
N LEU A 106 10.48 -6.12 0.77
CA LEU A 106 11.43 -5.04 0.50
C LEU A 106 10.87 -4.03 -0.48
N VAL A 107 10.25 -4.50 -1.56
CA VAL A 107 9.63 -3.63 -2.57
C VAL A 107 8.51 -2.81 -1.95
N THR A 108 7.58 -3.42 -1.21
CA THR A 108 6.48 -2.69 -0.55
C THR A 108 6.99 -1.75 0.53
N GLY A 109 8.03 -2.15 1.28
CA GLY A 109 8.72 -1.28 2.23
C GLY A 109 9.29 -0.02 1.56
N LEU A 110 9.98 -0.18 0.41
CA LEU A 110 10.52 0.95 -0.37
C LEU A 110 9.42 1.81 -0.98
N LEU A 111 8.37 1.20 -1.56
CA LEU A 111 7.23 1.94 -2.11
C LEU A 111 6.55 2.81 -1.04
N ASN A 112 6.51 2.35 0.21
CA ASN A 112 5.93 3.13 1.30
C ASN A 112 6.69 4.45 1.55
N PHE A 113 8.02 4.45 1.41
CA PHE A 113 8.82 5.68 1.40
C PHE A 113 8.62 6.50 0.13
N GLY A 114 8.46 5.83 -1.03
CA GLY A 114 8.08 6.49 -2.27
C GLY A 114 6.77 7.28 -2.15
N GLY A 115 5.80 6.77 -1.36
CA GLY A 115 4.54 7.44 -1.07
C GLY A 115 4.69 8.80 -0.39
N LEU A 116 5.75 9.04 0.40
CA LEU A 116 6.01 10.36 1.00
C LEU A 116 6.23 11.43 -0.08
N ALA A 117 6.88 11.08 -1.19
CA ALA A 117 7.15 12.00 -2.29
C ALA A 117 5.87 12.49 -2.97
N LEU A 118 4.74 11.77 -2.80
CA LEU A 118 3.44 12.15 -3.34
C LEU A 118 2.71 13.19 -2.50
N ILE A 119 3.07 13.39 -1.23
CA ILE A 119 2.36 14.32 -0.34
C ILE A 119 2.43 15.76 -0.86
N GLY A 120 3.61 16.21 -1.32
CA GLY A 120 3.76 17.55 -1.92
C GLY A 120 2.83 17.78 -3.10
N PRO A 121 2.96 16.99 -4.19
CA PRO A 121 2.11 17.11 -5.37
C PRO A 121 0.61 16.98 -5.09
N LEU A 122 0.20 16.21 -4.07
CA LEU A 122 -1.21 16.12 -3.67
C LEU A 122 -1.73 17.44 -3.10
N PHE A 123 -0.96 18.10 -2.22
CA PHE A 123 -1.33 19.40 -1.67
C PHE A 123 -1.27 20.52 -2.72
N ASP A 124 -0.31 20.46 -3.65
CA ASP A 124 -0.25 21.40 -4.77
C ASP A 124 -1.46 21.22 -5.70
N GLY A 125 -1.86 19.98 -5.97
CA GLY A 125 -3.08 19.66 -6.72
C GLY A 125 -4.35 20.21 -6.06
N LEU A 126 -4.46 20.15 -4.73
CA LEU A 126 -5.59 20.75 -4.01
C LEU A 126 -5.68 22.27 -4.22
N GLN A 127 -4.53 22.96 -4.31
CA GLN A 127 -4.52 24.40 -4.57
C GLN A 127 -4.97 24.74 -5.99
N THR A 128 -4.69 23.87 -6.97
CA THR A 128 -5.17 24.06 -8.36
C THR A 128 -6.68 23.89 -8.51
N LEU A 129 -7.34 23.24 -7.54
CA LEU A 129 -8.78 23.10 -7.50
C LEU A 129 -9.49 24.31 -6.86
N LEU A 130 -8.75 25.22 -6.21
CA LEU A 130 -9.32 26.40 -5.57
C LEU A 130 -9.68 27.48 -6.63
N PRO A 131 -10.87 28.09 -6.54
CA PRO A 131 -11.25 29.21 -7.40
C PRO A 131 -10.28 30.40 -7.29
N ALA A 132 -10.09 31.12 -8.39
CA ALA A 132 -9.23 32.31 -8.43
C ALA A 132 -9.64 33.37 -7.39
N ASP A 133 -10.94 33.50 -7.12
CA ASP A 133 -11.49 34.44 -6.14
C ASP A 133 -10.99 34.18 -4.71
N VAL A 134 -10.76 32.91 -4.37
CA VAL A 134 -10.22 32.51 -3.06
C VAL A 134 -8.74 32.84 -2.97
N LEU A 135 -7.99 32.60 -4.06
CA LEU A 135 -6.55 32.87 -4.13
C LEU A 135 -6.23 34.36 -4.07
N GLN A 136 -7.14 35.21 -4.54
CA GLN A 136 -7.00 36.68 -4.50
C GLN A 136 -7.56 37.31 -3.22
N SER A 137 -8.16 36.51 -2.33
CA SER A 137 -8.76 37.02 -1.10
C SER A 137 -7.71 37.53 -0.10
N PRO A 138 -8.02 38.56 0.71
CA PRO A 138 -7.13 39.04 1.77
C PRO A 138 -6.79 37.99 2.83
N GLU A 139 -7.63 36.95 2.97
CA GLU A 139 -7.46 35.85 3.93
C GLU A 139 -6.53 34.74 3.42
N TRP A 140 -6.19 34.76 2.12
CA TRP A 140 -5.37 33.74 1.49
C TRP A 140 -4.03 33.47 2.20
N PRO A 141 -3.24 34.48 2.63
CA PRO A 141 -1.98 34.23 3.33
C PRO A 141 -2.15 33.42 4.63
N GLN A 142 -3.24 33.67 5.37
CA GLN A 142 -3.53 32.93 6.59
C GLN A 142 -3.99 31.51 6.30
N MET A 143 -4.81 31.32 5.25
CA MET A 143 -5.22 30.00 4.79
C MET A 143 -4.03 29.18 4.29
N GLN A 144 -3.13 29.79 3.52
CA GLN A 144 -1.92 29.17 3.01
C GLN A 144 -1.01 28.71 4.15
N ALA A 145 -0.82 29.53 5.19
CA ALA A 145 -0.04 29.13 6.37
C ALA A 145 -0.64 27.91 7.09
N ARG A 146 -1.98 27.84 7.18
CA ARG A 146 -2.67 26.65 7.73
C ARG A 146 -2.47 25.42 6.85
N LEU A 147 -2.61 25.55 5.54
CA LEU A 147 -2.38 24.46 4.58
C LEU A 147 -0.94 23.93 4.67
N GLN A 148 0.05 24.81 4.76
CA GLN A 148 1.45 24.43 4.94
C GLN A 148 1.69 23.71 6.28
N ALA A 149 1.10 24.20 7.37
CA ALA A 149 1.19 23.53 8.67
C ALA A 149 0.54 22.12 8.62
N THR A 150 -0.61 21.99 7.96
CA THR A 150 -1.26 20.70 7.73
C THR A 150 -0.41 19.76 6.88
N GLN A 151 0.20 20.27 5.80
CA GLN A 151 1.11 19.50 4.94
C GLN A 151 2.32 19.01 5.71
N GLN A 152 2.96 19.86 6.52
CA GLN A 152 4.09 19.49 7.36
C GLN A 152 3.70 18.42 8.39
N MET A 153 2.56 18.60 9.05
CA MET A 153 2.05 17.62 10.00
C MET A 153 1.76 16.29 9.32
N ALA A 154 1.15 16.29 8.12
CA ALA A 154 0.92 15.10 7.33
C ALA A 154 2.23 14.41 6.94
N LEU A 155 3.24 15.15 6.48
CA LEU A 155 4.58 14.62 6.17
C LEU A 155 5.21 13.93 7.38
N VAL A 156 5.14 14.54 8.56
CA VAL A 156 5.68 13.95 9.79
C VAL A 156 4.93 12.69 10.18
N LEU A 157 3.59 12.73 10.26
CA LEU A 157 2.81 11.56 10.64
C LEU A 157 2.97 10.41 9.64
N THR A 158 2.88 10.70 8.33
CA THR A 158 3.06 9.68 7.30
C THR A 158 4.49 9.16 7.28
N GLY A 159 5.49 10.01 7.52
CA GLY A 159 6.88 9.58 7.64
C GLY A 159 7.12 8.65 8.82
N LEU A 160 6.54 8.95 9.99
CA LEU A 160 6.58 8.05 11.16
C LEU A 160 5.87 6.72 10.85
N GLY A 161 4.71 6.77 10.19
CA GLY A 161 3.99 5.58 9.75
C GLY A 161 4.81 4.73 8.76
N ALA A 162 5.44 5.37 7.77
CA ALA A 162 6.29 4.71 6.78
C ALA A 162 7.51 4.06 7.43
N LEU A 163 8.15 4.73 8.39
CA LEU A 163 9.24 4.16 9.19
C LEU A 163 8.77 2.95 10.00
N ALA A 164 7.64 3.05 10.70
CA ALA A 164 7.11 1.95 11.50
C ALA A 164 6.80 0.72 10.63
N ILE A 165 6.12 0.92 9.51
CA ILE A 165 5.81 -0.14 8.55
C ILE A 165 7.09 -0.71 7.92
N GLY A 166 8.05 0.14 7.55
CA GLY A 166 9.34 -0.26 7.01
C GLY A 166 10.14 -1.13 7.98
N CYS A 167 10.17 -0.76 9.26
CA CYS A 167 10.76 -1.57 10.33
C CYS A 167 10.09 -2.94 10.45
N VAL A 168 8.75 -3.01 10.39
CA VAL A 168 8.01 -4.28 10.40
C VAL A 168 8.37 -5.14 9.19
N HIS A 169 8.42 -4.56 7.99
CA HIS A 169 8.79 -5.26 6.75
C HIS A 169 10.22 -5.79 6.82
N ALA A 170 11.18 -4.98 7.28
CA ALA A 170 12.57 -5.38 7.47
C ALA A 170 12.70 -6.49 8.52
N ALA A 171 11.99 -6.38 9.65
CA ALA A 171 11.98 -7.40 10.69
C ALA A 171 11.40 -8.73 10.18
N LEU A 172 10.30 -8.70 9.43
CA LEU A 172 9.72 -9.90 8.81
C LEU A 172 10.66 -10.52 7.78
N ALA A 173 11.24 -9.71 6.89
CA ALA A 173 12.22 -10.16 5.91
C ALA A 173 13.43 -10.83 6.57
N TRP A 174 13.98 -10.20 7.62
CA TRP A 174 15.07 -10.78 8.41
C TRP A 174 14.67 -12.11 9.04
N ARG A 175 13.49 -12.18 9.67
CA ARG A 175 13.01 -13.42 10.30
C ARG A 175 12.83 -14.56 9.30
N LEU A 176 12.32 -14.27 8.09
CA LEU A 176 12.21 -15.25 7.02
C LEU A 176 13.58 -15.73 6.49
N CYS A 177 14.65 -14.98 6.73
CA CYS A 177 16.03 -15.37 6.42
C CYS A 177 16.73 -16.15 7.54
N THR A 178 16.14 -16.24 8.74
CA THR A 178 16.78 -16.95 9.85
C THR A 178 16.90 -18.45 9.57
N PRO A 179 17.98 -19.10 10.04
CA PRO A 179 18.21 -20.53 9.80
C PRO A 179 17.09 -21.42 10.35
N ALA A 180 16.44 -21.00 11.46
CA ALA A 180 15.30 -21.70 12.03
C ALA A 180 14.11 -21.77 11.07
N VAL A 181 13.75 -20.65 10.43
CA VAL A 181 12.67 -20.62 9.45
C VAL A 181 13.09 -21.31 8.16
N ARG A 182 14.33 -21.13 7.71
CA ARG A 182 14.84 -21.79 6.49
C ARG A 182 14.76 -23.33 6.58
N ALA A 183 14.98 -23.89 7.77
CA ALA A 183 14.84 -25.32 8.01
C ALA A 183 13.39 -25.85 7.85
N GLU A 184 12.37 -24.98 7.87
CA GLU A 184 10.97 -25.38 7.59
C GLU A 184 10.70 -25.56 6.08
N PHE A 185 11.67 -25.24 5.21
CA PHE A 185 11.57 -25.29 3.74
C PHE A 185 12.57 -26.26 3.08
N SER A 186 13.41 -26.94 3.88
CA SER A 186 14.40 -27.94 3.45
C SER A 186 13.89 -29.36 3.60
#